data_AF-A0AAF0QIN5-F1
#
_entry.id   AF-A0AAF0QIN5-F1
#
_cell.length_a   1.000
_cell.length_b   1.000
_cell.length_c   1.000
_cell.angle_alpha   90.00
_cell.angle_beta   90.00
_cell.angle_gamma   90.00
#
_symmetry.space_group_name_H-M   'P 1'
#
loop_
_entity.id
_entity.type
_entity.pdbx_description
1 polymer ?
#
loop_
_entity_poly.entity_id
_entity_poly.type
_entity_poly.pdbx_seq_one_letter_code
_entity_poly.pdbx_strand_id
1 'polypeptide(L)'
;MHSDQPINGFFLTEILKIGLLVREWEKREELVSASTIENVVRKLMASERGDLIRKRAEELGEAVRQSTEKGGASRIELDSFIAHITR
;
A
#
# COMPACT_ATOMS: atom_id res chain seq x y z
N MET A 1 -6.70 15.12 -4.43
CA MET A 1 -7.03 13.74 -3.99
C MET A 1 -8.54 13.61 -3.97
N HIS A 2 -9.11 12.57 -4.56
CA HIS A 2 -10.56 12.34 -4.66
C HIS A 2 -10.91 10.94 -4.12
N SER A 3 -12.18 10.72 -3.74
CA SER A 3 -12.73 9.43 -3.30
C SER A 3 -12.06 8.89 -2.02
N ASP A 4 -11.58 7.67 -2.10
CA ASP A 4 -11.03 6.82 -1.04
C ASP A 4 -9.53 7.03 -0.82
N GLN A 5 -8.86 7.83 -1.66
CA GLN A 5 -7.43 8.12 -1.55
C GLN A 5 -6.97 8.54 -0.13
N PRO A 6 -7.71 9.32 0.66
CA PRO A 6 -7.29 9.67 2.02
C PRO A 6 -7.22 8.45 2.93
N ILE A 7 -8.22 7.58 2.83
CA ILE A 7 -8.32 6.35 3.62
C ILE A 7 -7.28 5.35 3.14
N ASN A 8 -7.07 5.21 1.83
CA ASN A 8 -6.01 4.36 1.28
C ASN A 8 -4.62 4.84 1.70
N GLY A 9 -4.40 6.15 1.70
CA GLY A 9 -3.16 6.76 2.21
C GLY A 9 -2.90 6.40 3.68
N PHE A 10 -3.91 6.56 4.53
CA PHE A 10 -3.84 6.16 5.94
C PHE A 10 -3.59 4.65 6.09
N PHE A 11 -4.31 3.81 5.35
CA PHE A 11 -4.16 2.37 5.39
C PHE A 11 -2.74 1.91 5.01
N LEU A 12 -2.18 2.44 3.92
CA LEU A 12 -0.84 2.09 3.46
C LEU A 12 0.27 2.55 4.43
N THR A 13 0.07 3.70 5.10
CA THR A 13 1.13 4.35 5.89
C THR A 13 1.07 4.02 7.38
N GLU A 14 -0.12 3.98 7.97
CA GLU A 14 -0.30 3.76 9.42
C GLU A 14 -0.63 2.31 9.77
N ILE A 15 -1.41 1.63 8.93
CA ILE A 15 -1.83 0.24 9.19
C ILE A 15 -0.81 -0.75 8.63
N LEU A 16 -0.62 -0.76 7.31
CA LEU A 16 0.32 -1.67 6.64
C LEU A 16 1.78 -1.24 6.83
N LYS A 17 2.02 0.07 7.04
CA LYS A 17 3.36 0.65 7.22
C LYS A 17 4.32 0.33 6.07
N ILE A 18 3.79 0.37 4.85
CA ILE A 18 4.49 0.11 3.58
C ILE A 18 4.68 1.37 2.73
N GLY A 19 4.37 2.55 3.27
CA GLY A 19 4.52 3.82 2.56
C GLY A 19 4.85 4.99 3.46
N LEU A 20 5.05 6.15 2.83
CA LEU A 20 5.21 7.44 3.49
C LEU A 20 4.23 8.46 2.91
N LEU A 21 3.64 9.29 3.77
CA LEU A 21 2.91 10.48 3.32
C LEU A 21 3.91 11.56 2.90
N VAL A 22 3.67 12.15 1.73
CA VAL A 22 4.43 13.32 1.26
C VAL A 22 3.98 14.60 1.99
N ARG A 23 2.69 14.63 2.34
CA ARG A 23 2.03 15.75 3.03
C ARG A 23 0.81 15.21 3.78
N GLU A 24 0.52 15.79 4.94
CA GLU A 24 -0.66 15.47 5.74
C GLU A 24 -1.97 15.78 5.01
N TRP A 25 -3.03 15.04 5.34
CA TRP A 25 -4.35 15.20 4.72
C TRP A 25 -4.96 16.58 5.00
N GLU A 26 -4.72 17.13 6.18
CA GLU A 26 -5.24 18.43 6.59
C GLU A 26 -4.72 19.56 5.68
N LYS A 27 -3.51 19.40 5.14
CA LYS A 27 -2.81 20.37 4.28
C LYS A 27 -3.03 20.11 2.79
N ARG A 28 -4.05 19.34 2.42
CA ARG A 28 -4.20 18.81 1.04
C ARG A 28 -4.30 19.86 -0.09
N GLU A 29 -4.68 21.08 0.24
CA GLU A 29 -4.77 22.20 -0.71
C GLU A 29 -3.43 22.95 -0.87
N GLU A 30 -2.46 22.74 0.02
CA GLU A 30 -1.18 23.47 0.01
C GLU A 30 -0.20 22.91 -1.03
N LEU A 31 0.49 23.77 -1.78
CA LEU A 31 1.47 23.29 -2.75
C LEU A 31 2.65 22.60 -2.04
N VAL A 32 2.98 21.38 -2.45
CA VAL A 32 4.16 20.65 -1.93
C VAL A 32 5.42 21.18 -2.62
N SER A 33 6.40 21.64 -1.84
CA SER A 33 7.67 22.10 -2.39
C SER A 33 8.52 20.95 -2.95
N ALA A 34 9.38 21.25 -3.93
CA ALA A 34 10.36 20.29 -4.44
C ALA A 34 11.27 19.72 -3.35
N SER A 35 11.69 20.55 -2.39
CA SER A 35 12.51 20.13 -1.25
C SER A 35 11.78 19.13 -0.33
N THR A 36 10.46 19.27 -0.16
CA THR A 36 9.66 18.32 0.61
C THR A 36 9.61 16.96 -0.09
N ILE A 37 9.38 16.96 -1.41
CA ILE A 37 9.37 15.74 -2.23
C ILE A 37 10.74 15.06 -2.16
N GLU A 38 11.82 15.81 -2.36
CA GLU A 38 13.20 15.30 -2.30
C GLU A 38 13.48 14.60 -0.96
N ASN A 39 13.09 15.23 0.16
CA ASN A 39 13.31 14.67 1.49
C ASN A 39 12.53 13.37 1.72
N VAL A 40 11.27 13.29 1.27
CA VAL A 40 10.46 12.08 1.41
C VAL A 40 11.02 10.95 0.54
N VAL A 41 11.45 11.26 -0.68
CA VAL A 41 12.11 10.28 -1.57
C VAL A 41 13.40 9.80 -0.93
N ARG A 42 14.26 10.69 -0.43
CA ARG A 42 15.52 10.32 0.24
C ARG A 42 15.26 9.46 1.47
N LYS A 43 14.25 9.80 2.27
CA LYS A 43 13.84 9.00 3.43
C LYS A 43 13.38 7.61 3.02
N LEU A 44 12.61 7.47 1.94
CA LEU A 44 12.15 6.18 1.46
C LEU A 44 13.31 5.32 0.92
N MET A 45 14.28 5.93 0.23
CA MET A 45 15.29 5.21 -0.54
C MET A 45 16.62 5.01 0.20
N ALA A 46 17.01 5.93 1.09
CA ALA A 46 18.35 6.02 1.66
C ALA A 46 18.31 6.21 3.19
N SER A 47 17.34 5.62 3.88
CA SER A 47 17.31 5.60 5.35
C SER A 47 16.91 4.23 5.87
N GLU A 48 17.33 3.89 7.10
CA GLU A 48 16.97 2.65 7.78
C GLU A 48 15.44 2.47 7.88
N ARG A 49 14.71 3.57 8.15
CA ARG A 49 13.24 3.54 8.15
C ARG A 49 12.69 3.20 6.76
N GLY A 50 13.30 3.72 5.70
CA GLY A 50 12.96 3.39 4.32
C GLY A 50 13.21 1.91 4.01
N ASP A 51 14.30 1.35 4.50
CA ASP A 51 14.63 -0.07 4.30
C ASP A 51 13.59 -0.99 4.95
N LEU A 52 13.15 -0.67 6.17
CA LEU A 52 12.06 -1.39 6.85
C LEU A 52 10.74 -1.31 6.09
N ILE A 53 10.43 -0.14 5.51
CA ILE A 53 9.22 0.06 4.69
C ILE A 53 9.28 -0.82 3.43
N ARG A 54 10.40 -0.81 2.71
CA ARG A 54 10.57 -1.61 1.49
C ARG A 54 10.53 -3.11 1.79
N LYS A 55 11.16 -3.56 2.88
CA LYS A 55 11.09 -4.96 3.33
C LYS A 55 9.65 -5.41 3.62
N ARG A 56 8.86 -4.60 4.34
CA ARG A 56 7.44 -4.92 4.60
C ARG A 56 6.62 -4.94 3.32
N ALA A 57 6.88 -4.04 2.39
CA ALA A 57 6.21 -4.03 1.09
C ALA A 57 6.53 -5.30 0.29
N GLU A 58 7.76 -5.78 0.35
CA GLU A 58 8.18 -7.04 -0.27
C GLU A 58 7.49 -8.26 0.35
N GLU A 59 7.48 -8.36 1.69
CA GLU A 59 6.79 -9.42 2.44
C GLU A 59 5.28 -9.45 2.14
N LEU A 60 4.63 -8.28 2.11
CA LEU A 60 3.23 -8.18 1.74
C LEU A 60 3.00 -8.58 0.28
N GLY A 61 3.88 -8.15 -0.63
CA GLY A 61 3.80 -8.52 -2.05
C GLY A 61 3.87 -10.02 -2.26
N GLU A 62 4.70 -10.72 -1.49
CA GLU A 62 4.78 -12.17 -1.50
C GLU A 62 3.49 -12.83 -0.98
N ALA A 63 2.97 -12.36 0.16
CA ALA A 63 1.72 -12.87 0.71
C ALA A 63 0.53 -12.69 -0.27
N VAL A 64 0.48 -11.56 -0.96
CA VAL A 64 -0.55 -11.29 -1.99
C VAL A 64 -0.42 -12.28 -3.14
N ARG A 65 0.80 -12.49 -3.69
CA ARG A 65 1.02 -13.47 -4.77
C ARG A 65 0.54 -14.86 -4.37
N GLN A 66 1.00 -15.37 -3.22
CA GLN A 66 0.60 -16.67 -2.68
C GLN A 66 -0.92 -16.78 -2.49
N SER A 67 -1.60 -15.72 -2.07
CA SER A 67 -3.06 -15.73 -1.89
C SER A 67 -3.83 -15.91 -3.21
N THR A 68 -3.25 -15.51 -4.34
CA THR A 68 -3.86 -15.56 -5.68
C THR A 68 -3.46 -16.77 -6.51
N GLU A 69 -2.39 -17.46 -6.14
CA GLU A 69 -1.91 -18.67 -6.79
C GLU A 69 -2.87 -19.86 -6.59
N LYS A 70 -2.62 -20.97 -7.30
CA LYS A 70 -3.42 -22.18 -7.17
C LYS A 70 -3.37 -22.71 -5.74
N GLY A 71 -4.54 -22.84 -5.11
CA GLY A 71 -4.65 -23.24 -3.70
C GLY A 71 -4.50 -22.08 -2.71
N GLY A 72 -4.27 -20.86 -3.19
CA GLY A 72 -4.29 -19.65 -2.38
C GLY A 72 -5.70 -19.27 -1.95
N ALA A 73 -5.82 -18.58 -0.81
CA ALA A 73 -7.10 -18.24 -0.20
C ALA A 73 -8.01 -17.42 -1.15
N SER A 74 -7.48 -16.38 -1.80
CA SER A 74 -8.28 -15.58 -2.74
C SER A 74 -8.72 -16.38 -3.96
N ARG A 75 -7.90 -17.34 -4.39
CA ARG A 75 -8.25 -18.24 -5.51
C ARG A 75 -9.38 -19.19 -5.12
N ILE A 76 -9.28 -19.79 -3.93
CA ILE A 76 -10.31 -20.69 -3.39
C ILE A 76 -11.65 -19.97 -3.25
N GLU A 77 -11.65 -18.76 -2.69
CA GLU A 77 -12.88 -17.97 -2.53
C GLU A 77 -13.51 -17.61 -3.88
N LEU A 78 -12.69 -17.26 -4.87
CA LEU A 78 -13.18 -16.98 -6.23
C LEU A 78 -13.79 -18.23 -6.88
N ASP A 79 -13.11 -19.38 -6.80
CA ASP A 79 -13.60 -20.63 -7.37
C ASP A 79 -14.92 -21.06 -6.68
N SER A 80 -15.03 -20.86 -5.37
CA SER A 80 -16.27 -21.08 -4.59
C SER A 80 -17.40 -20.16 -5.04
N PHE A 81 -17.12 -18.87 -5.22
CA PHE A 81 -18.10 -17.90 -5.72
C PHE A 81 -18.62 -18.30 -7.11
N ILE A 82 -17.74 -18.68 -8.04
CA ILE A 82 -18.13 -19.14 -9.38
C ILE A 82 -19.05 -20.37 -9.28
N ALA A 83 -18.65 -21.39 -8.52
CA ALA A 83 -19.46 -22.58 -8.33
C ALA A 83 -20.87 -22.27 -7.77
N HIS A 84 -20.98 -21.26 -6.89
CA HIS A 84 -22.25 -20.84 -6.33
C HIS A 84 -23.18 -20.14 -7.33
N ILE A 85 -22.63 -19.36 -8.27
CA ILE A 85 -23.45 -18.61 -9.24
C ILE A 85 -23.76 -19.41 -10.52
N THR A 86 -23.03 -20.49 -10.78
CA THR A 86 -23.25 -21.38 -11.94
C THR A 86 -24.12 -22.60 -11.62
N ARG A 87 -24.72 -22.65 -10.43
CA ARG A 87 -25.63 -23.73 -10.01
C ARG A 87 -27.04 -23.57 -10.59
#